data_AF-E9DWP1-F1
#
_entry.id   AF-E9DWP1-F1
#
_cell.length_a   1.000
_cell.length_b   1.000
_cell.length_c   1.000
_cell.angle_alpha   90.00
_cell.angle_beta   90.00
_cell.angle_gamma   90.00
#
_symmetry.space_group_name_H-M   'P 1'
#
loop_
_entity.id
_entity.type
_entity.pdbx_description
1 polymer ?
#
loop_
_entity_poly.entity_id
_entity_poly.type
_entity_poly.pdbx_seq_one_letter_code
_entity_poly.pdbx_strand_id
1 'polypeptide(L)'
;MFNGLIAFSITTQADPPVTIKGLQTSPESPLPPLLLLHGFPQTRHMWHRIVPHLTTTYNLIIPDLRGYGESSKPPSIAAYAKSAMAKDMIALMNHLNHETFFTTTAPGSPTSSSSIIPSTQEFATAYFHWFFLIQPAPLPETLISATPRKFAELYMGGKDGKRLDVFDEACYEEPRIVRACPIITSNWLRLASPVCHHQPPPPLTYPAITSSVSSPSTYTHHCRQLSSFPPHPSAPTTCSYSQTQPAPKPPSMAPVPATMKAVQVSKTGGVEVLEYKDVPVPTPKEGQVLVKNEFAGVNFIDTYFRSGLYKLNLPVILGSEAAGEVVSHHKDVTDLPVGTKVVYMDSQAYAQYTAVPASRVIAIPAGLTTEQAAASFLQGLTAWTFIREAGNVQPGQWALVHAAAGGVGQLLVQMLKSLGAKVIGTASTQEKCDLAKKLGAEWTVSSKDDVVARVNEITGGHGVDAIFDGVGAATFDADLQMIALKGRLVSFGNASGPVPDFSIFRLSDKNVTLLRPKVHGYVSERRDLEKYSAELFEKITSGQVKIAIHDIYPLKEVGRAHSDLESRKTKGKLLLSVE
;
A
#
# COMPACT_ATOMS: atom_id res chain seq x y z
N MET A 1 -24.41 -1.75 -29.71
CA MET A 1 -23.59 -1.11 -28.65
C MET A 1 -23.73 0.40 -28.78
N PHE A 2 -23.19 1.06 -29.80
CA PHE A 2 -23.30 2.53 -29.89
C PHE A 2 -24.55 2.98 -30.66
N ASN A 3 -25.71 3.05 -29.99
CA ASN A 3 -26.93 3.56 -30.61
C ASN A 3 -26.81 5.07 -30.88
N GLY A 4 -27.16 5.50 -32.10
CA GLY A 4 -27.14 6.93 -32.49
C GLY A 4 -25.79 7.47 -32.96
N LEU A 5 -24.74 6.64 -33.01
CA LEU A 5 -23.48 7.01 -33.66
C LEU A 5 -23.44 6.51 -35.12
N ILE A 6 -22.76 7.28 -35.97
CA ILE A 6 -22.61 7.04 -37.40
C ILE A 6 -21.21 6.47 -37.65
N ALA A 7 -21.12 5.39 -38.43
CA ALA A 7 -19.83 4.83 -38.83
C ALA A 7 -19.15 5.71 -39.87
N PHE A 8 -17.83 5.85 -39.77
CA PHE A 8 -17.00 6.50 -40.79
C PHE A 8 -15.85 5.57 -41.21
N SER A 9 -15.33 5.82 -42.41
CA SER A 9 -14.17 5.14 -42.97
C SER A 9 -13.38 6.13 -43.81
N ILE A 10 -12.23 6.57 -43.30
CA ILE A 10 -11.43 7.65 -43.90
C ILE A 10 -10.02 7.13 -44.16
N THR A 11 -9.56 7.24 -45.40
CA THR A 11 -8.18 6.92 -45.77
C THR A 11 -7.31 8.15 -45.55
N THR A 12 -6.42 8.06 -44.58
CA THR A 12 -5.42 9.09 -44.28
C THR A 12 -4.30 9.05 -45.33
N GLN A 13 -3.74 10.21 -45.67
CA GLN A 13 -2.56 10.31 -46.56
C GLN A 13 -1.23 10.09 -45.81
N ALA A 14 -1.26 9.40 -44.67
CA ALA A 14 -0.05 9.02 -43.94
C ALA A 14 0.80 8.02 -44.76
N ASP A 15 2.07 7.84 -44.40
CA ASP A 15 2.95 6.82 -45.01
C ASP A 15 3.21 5.66 -44.01
N PRO A 16 2.79 4.41 -44.32
CA PRO A 16 1.94 4.02 -45.43
C PRO A 16 0.48 4.51 -45.24
N PRO A 17 -0.30 4.68 -46.33
CA PRO A 17 -1.70 5.07 -46.24
C PRO A 17 -2.50 4.05 -45.43
N VAL A 18 -3.32 4.55 -44.50
CA VAL A 18 -4.19 3.70 -43.68
C VAL A 18 -5.63 4.20 -43.72
N THR A 19 -6.56 3.27 -43.88
CA THR A 19 -7.98 3.51 -43.70
C THR A 19 -8.31 3.39 -42.23
N ILE A 20 -8.67 4.51 -41.61
CA ILE A 20 -9.15 4.59 -40.24
C ILE A 20 -10.68 4.47 -40.26
N LYS A 21 -11.18 3.46 -39.56
CA LYS A 21 -12.62 3.25 -39.34
C LYS A 21 -12.98 3.62 -37.91
N GLY A 22 -14.21 4.04 -37.71
CA GLY A 22 -14.67 4.44 -36.39
C GLY A 22 -16.13 4.82 -36.35
N LEU A 23 -16.53 5.37 -35.22
CA LEU A 23 -17.87 5.88 -34.97
C LEU A 23 -17.79 7.35 -34.60
N GLN A 24 -18.76 8.14 -35.02
CA GLN A 24 -18.89 9.54 -34.64
C GLN A 24 -20.33 9.92 -34.31
N THR A 25 -20.54 11.00 -33.59
CA THR A 25 -21.86 11.65 -33.53
C THR A 25 -22.18 12.34 -34.88
N SER A 26 -23.37 12.95 -35.00
CA SER A 26 -23.73 13.67 -36.24
C SER A 26 -22.62 14.63 -36.67
N PRO A 27 -22.15 14.60 -37.94
CA PRO A 27 -21.15 15.53 -38.46
C PRO A 27 -21.55 17.00 -38.34
N GLU A 28 -22.85 17.28 -38.26
CA GLU A 28 -23.42 18.62 -38.11
C GLU A 28 -23.57 19.04 -36.63
N SER A 29 -23.03 18.27 -35.68
CA SER A 29 -23.13 18.57 -34.25
C SER A 29 -22.45 19.91 -33.92
N PRO A 30 -23.15 20.86 -33.26
CA PRO A 30 -22.56 22.12 -32.84
C PRO A 30 -21.69 21.99 -31.59
N LEU A 31 -21.60 20.80 -31.00
CA LEU A 31 -20.83 20.53 -29.78
C LEU A 31 -19.33 20.42 -30.09
N PRO A 32 -18.45 20.78 -29.13
CA PRO A 32 -17.01 20.69 -29.32
C PRO A 32 -16.56 19.25 -29.61
N PRO A 33 -15.64 19.03 -30.58
CA PRO A 33 -15.17 17.70 -30.92
C PRO A 33 -14.28 17.10 -29.82
N LEU A 34 -14.56 15.85 -29.46
CA LEU A 34 -13.82 15.03 -28.50
C LEU A 34 -13.41 13.71 -29.15
N LEU A 35 -12.11 13.55 -29.33
CA LEU A 35 -11.47 12.35 -29.86
C LEU A 35 -11.25 11.31 -28.75
N LEU A 36 -11.91 10.16 -28.86
CA LEU A 36 -11.80 9.02 -27.94
C LEU A 36 -10.85 7.96 -28.52
N LEU A 37 -9.59 7.97 -28.07
CA LEU A 37 -8.57 7.06 -28.62
C LEU A 37 -8.76 5.63 -28.11
N HIS A 38 -8.73 4.64 -29.01
CA HIS A 38 -8.67 3.24 -28.63
C HIS A 38 -7.95 2.32 -29.61
N GLY A 39 -7.24 1.33 -29.05
CA GLY A 39 -6.67 0.21 -29.80
C GLY A 39 -7.27 -1.15 -29.41
N PHE A 40 -7.72 -1.33 -28.16
CA PHE A 40 -8.12 -2.66 -27.71
C PHE A 40 -9.65 -2.85 -27.68
N PRO A 41 -10.17 -4.07 -27.97
CA PRO A 41 -11.60 -4.37 -27.87
C PRO A 41 -12.21 -4.05 -26.50
N GLN A 42 -11.42 -4.20 -25.43
CA GLN A 42 -11.81 -3.85 -24.06
C GLN A 42 -12.09 -2.36 -23.91
N THR A 43 -11.23 -1.52 -24.51
CA THR A 43 -11.40 -0.07 -24.51
C THR A 43 -12.68 0.35 -25.23
N ARG A 44 -12.99 -0.29 -26.36
CA ARG A 44 -14.24 -0.09 -27.09
C ARG A 44 -15.47 -0.43 -26.22
N HIS A 45 -15.39 -1.47 -25.39
CA HIS A 45 -16.46 -1.80 -24.44
C HIS A 45 -16.61 -0.76 -23.31
N MET A 46 -15.52 -0.13 -22.88
CA MET A 46 -15.57 0.95 -21.88
C MET A 46 -16.22 2.21 -22.45
N TRP A 47 -15.84 2.61 -23.67
CA TRP A 47 -16.44 3.77 -24.34
C TRP A 47 -17.95 3.63 -24.48
N HIS A 48 -18.44 2.43 -24.78
CA HIS A 48 -19.87 2.14 -24.86
C HIS A 48 -20.66 2.57 -23.60
N ARG A 49 -20.09 2.42 -22.41
CA ARG A 49 -20.79 2.79 -21.16
C ARG A 49 -20.84 4.29 -20.91
N ILE A 50 -19.86 5.04 -21.41
CA ILE A 50 -19.74 6.46 -21.12
C ILE A 50 -20.24 7.37 -22.25
N VAL A 51 -20.26 6.86 -23.49
CA VAL A 51 -20.72 7.60 -24.67
C VAL A 51 -22.06 8.30 -24.43
N PRO A 52 -23.10 7.65 -23.87
CA PRO A 52 -24.39 8.33 -23.62
C PRO A 52 -24.30 9.59 -22.75
N HIS A 53 -23.30 9.67 -21.88
CA HIS A 53 -23.06 10.82 -20.99
C HIS A 53 -22.20 11.90 -21.64
N LEU A 54 -21.36 11.53 -22.61
CA LEU A 54 -20.48 12.48 -23.30
C LEU A 54 -21.15 13.12 -24.50
N THR A 55 -22.08 12.43 -25.16
CA THR A 55 -22.82 12.96 -26.32
C THR A 55 -23.70 14.17 -25.99
N THR A 56 -23.98 14.44 -24.72
CA THR A 56 -24.70 15.66 -24.29
C THR A 56 -23.81 16.90 -24.25
N THR A 57 -22.49 16.72 -24.27
CA THR A 57 -21.52 17.81 -24.03
C THR A 57 -20.51 17.94 -25.17
N TYR A 58 -20.24 16.86 -25.89
CA TYR A 58 -19.23 16.80 -26.94
C TYR A 58 -19.75 16.13 -28.22
N ASN A 59 -19.22 16.57 -29.35
CA ASN A 59 -19.26 15.83 -30.61
C ASN A 59 -18.18 14.73 -30.53
N LEU A 60 -18.56 13.46 -30.49
CA LEU A 60 -17.63 12.36 -30.25
C LEU A 60 -17.07 11.82 -31.55
N ILE A 61 -15.75 11.61 -31.59
CA ILE A 61 -15.04 10.91 -32.68
C ILE A 61 -14.31 9.73 -32.04
N ILE A 62 -14.65 8.51 -32.44
CA ILE A 62 -14.23 7.26 -31.80
C ILE A 62 -13.58 6.35 -32.85
N PRO A 63 -12.30 6.59 -33.22
CA PRO A 63 -11.60 5.79 -34.22
C PRO A 63 -10.99 4.52 -33.62
N ASP A 64 -11.02 3.44 -34.42
CA ASP A 64 -10.07 2.35 -34.29
C ASP A 64 -8.70 2.85 -34.77
N LEU A 65 -7.68 2.81 -33.92
CA LEU A 65 -6.31 3.16 -34.34
C LEU A 65 -5.81 2.20 -35.45
N ARG A 66 -4.85 2.66 -36.27
CA ARG A 66 -4.16 1.78 -37.22
C ARG A 66 -3.68 0.50 -36.53
N GLY A 67 -3.92 -0.64 -37.16
CA GLY A 67 -3.59 -1.95 -36.58
C GLY A 67 -4.70 -2.59 -35.73
N TYR A 68 -5.72 -1.83 -35.38
CA TYR A 68 -6.74 -2.25 -34.43
C TYR A 68 -8.15 -2.22 -35.03
N GLY A 69 -9.05 -2.97 -34.40
CA GLY A 69 -10.45 -3.10 -34.82
C GLY A 69 -10.59 -3.34 -36.33
N GLU A 70 -11.35 -2.46 -36.98
CA GLU A 70 -11.63 -2.53 -38.41
C GLU A 70 -10.74 -1.62 -39.28
N SER A 71 -9.82 -0.87 -38.67
CA SER A 71 -8.84 -0.03 -39.37
C SER A 71 -7.75 -0.86 -40.05
N SER A 72 -7.10 -0.29 -41.06
CA SER A 72 -6.02 -0.94 -41.80
C SER A 72 -4.92 -1.45 -40.86
N LYS A 73 -4.36 -2.63 -41.18
CA LYS A 73 -3.28 -3.27 -40.43
C LYS A 73 -1.99 -3.25 -41.26
N PRO A 74 -1.08 -2.29 -41.05
CA PRO A 74 0.14 -2.18 -41.82
C PRO A 74 1.00 -3.46 -41.73
N PRO A 75 1.77 -3.80 -42.77
CA PRO A 75 2.54 -5.05 -42.82
C PRO A 75 3.84 -5.01 -42.00
N SER A 76 4.34 -3.83 -41.60
CA SER A 76 5.62 -3.69 -40.88
C SER A 76 5.42 -3.15 -39.46
N ILE A 77 6.20 -3.64 -38.50
CA ILE A 77 6.19 -3.19 -37.10
C ILE A 77 6.50 -1.69 -36.99
N ALA A 78 7.37 -1.17 -37.86
CA ALA A 78 7.72 0.26 -37.91
C ALA A 78 6.49 1.16 -38.22
N ALA A 79 5.52 0.65 -38.97
CA ALA A 79 4.29 1.37 -39.29
C ALA A 79 3.27 1.42 -38.13
N TYR A 80 3.56 0.76 -36.99
CA TYR A 80 2.79 0.86 -35.73
C TYR A 80 3.42 1.84 -34.73
N ALA A 81 4.40 2.66 -35.15
CA ALA A 81 4.97 3.67 -34.28
C ALA A 81 3.89 4.63 -33.76
N LYS A 82 4.00 5.04 -32.49
CA LYS A 82 3.05 5.97 -31.84
C LYS A 82 2.95 7.31 -32.60
N SER A 83 4.07 7.78 -33.16
CA SER A 83 4.10 8.97 -34.01
C SER A 83 3.29 8.82 -35.29
N ALA A 84 3.24 7.63 -35.88
CA ALA A 84 2.40 7.35 -37.04
C ALA A 84 0.91 7.31 -36.66
N MET A 85 0.57 6.71 -35.51
CA MET A 85 -0.80 6.73 -34.97
C MET A 85 -1.28 8.16 -34.68
N ALA A 86 -0.43 9.01 -34.09
CA ALA A 86 -0.76 10.40 -33.83
C ALA A 86 -1.02 11.19 -35.12
N LYS A 87 -0.16 11.00 -36.15
CA LYS A 87 -0.34 11.62 -37.47
C LYS A 87 -1.67 11.21 -38.12
N ASP A 88 -2.08 9.94 -37.99
CA ASP A 88 -3.39 9.51 -38.51
C ASP A 88 -4.55 10.22 -37.82
N MET A 89 -4.47 10.40 -36.50
CA MET A 89 -5.54 11.04 -35.74
C MET A 89 -5.66 12.51 -36.10
N ILE A 90 -4.54 13.19 -36.30
CA ILE A 90 -4.53 14.57 -36.80
C ILE A 90 -5.12 14.62 -38.21
N ALA A 91 -4.69 13.73 -39.12
CA ALA A 91 -5.21 13.66 -40.48
C ALA A 91 -6.71 13.36 -40.50
N LEU A 92 -7.17 12.46 -39.62
CA LEU A 92 -8.58 12.14 -39.44
C LEU A 92 -9.37 13.37 -38.98
N MET A 93 -8.93 14.04 -37.93
CA MET A 93 -9.64 15.20 -37.38
C MET A 93 -9.68 16.36 -38.37
N ASN A 94 -8.59 16.60 -39.11
CA ASN A 94 -8.56 17.57 -40.20
C ASN A 94 -9.53 17.19 -41.33
N HIS A 95 -9.62 15.91 -41.70
CA HIS A 95 -10.59 15.44 -42.71
C HIS A 95 -12.04 15.62 -42.27
N LEU A 96 -12.29 15.55 -40.96
CA LEU A 96 -13.59 15.83 -40.35
C LEU A 96 -13.83 17.33 -40.08
N ASN A 97 -12.95 18.22 -40.58
CA ASN A 97 -12.99 19.67 -40.39
C ASN A 97 -12.94 20.10 -38.90
N HIS A 98 -12.16 19.38 -38.09
CA HIS A 98 -11.91 19.69 -36.69
C HIS A 98 -10.46 20.15 -36.50
N GLU A 99 -10.21 21.45 -36.68
CA GLU A 99 -8.88 22.06 -36.49
C GLU A 99 -8.45 22.10 -35.02
N THR A 100 -9.42 22.23 -34.10
CA THR A 100 -9.20 22.17 -32.66
C THR A 100 -10.16 21.16 -32.05
N PHE A 101 -9.64 20.31 -31.17
CA PHE A 101 -10.44 19.26 -30.54
C PHE A 101 -9.87 18.88 -29.18
N PHE A 102 -10.72 18.28 -28.36
CA PHE A 102 -10.33 17.63 -27.12
C PHE A 102 -9.93 16.18 -27.41
N THR A 103 -9.00 15.62 -26.64
CA THR A 103 -8.63 14.21 -26.75
C THR A 103 -8.64 13.53 -25.39
N THR A 104 -8.99 12.24 -25.36
CA THR A 104 -8.90 11.41 -24.16
C THR A 104 -8.60 9.95 -24.50
N THR A 105 -8.02 9.24 -23.54
CA THR A 105 -7.67 7.82 -23.63
C THR A 105 -8.35 7.06 -22.49
N ALA A 106 -8.55 5.75 -22.65
CA ALA A 106 -9.22 4.99 -21.60
C ALA A 106 -8.35 4.82 -20.35
N PRO A 107 -8.97 4.75 -19.15
CA PRO A 107 -8.28 4.73 -17.85
C PRO A 107 -7.56 3.41 -17.50
N GLY A 108 -7.01 2.70 -18.49
CA GLY A 108 -6.30 1.43 -18.33
C GLY A 108 -4.79 1.49 -18.60
N SER A 109 -4.21 2.66 -18.92
CA SER A 109 -2.76 2.85 -18.91
C SER A 109 -2.33 3.41 -17.55
N PRO A 110 -1.16 3.04 -16.97
CA PRO A 110 -0.81 3.36 -15.58
C PRO A 110 -0.60 4.86 -15.27
N THR A 111 -0.96 5.76 -16.18
CA THR A 111 -0.77 7.20 -16.03
C THR A 111 -1.93 7.95 -16.69
N SER A 112 -3.01 8.19 -15.94
CA SER A 112 -3.66 9.51 -15.80
C SER A 112 -5.10 9.39 -15.30
N SER A 113 -5.40 10.19 -14.28
CA SER A 113 -6.72 10.73 -14.03
C SER A 113 -7.25 11.38 -15.31
N SER A 114 -8.47 11.02 -15.71
CA SER A 114 -9.20 11.57 -16.86
C SER A 114 -9.15 13.09 -16.89
N SER A 115 -8.24 13.63 -17.71
CA SER A 115 -8.07 15.07 -17.92
C SER A 115 -8.46 15.37 -19.36
N ILE A 116 -9.51 16.16 -19.57
CA ILE A 116 -9.93 16.65 -20.88
C ILE A 116 -9.00 17.81 -21.23
N ILE A 117 -8.10 17.63 -22.19
CA ILE A 117 -7.10 18.64 -22.57
C ILE A 117 -7.47 19.20 -23.95
N PRO A 118 -7.57 20.54 -24.13
CA PRO A 118 -7.70 21.15 -25.46
C PRO A 118 -6.42 20.88 -26.26
N SER A 119 -6.53 20.40 -27.50
CA SER A 119 -5.36 20.08 -28.34
C SER A 119 -5.34 20.86 -29.66
N THR A 120 -4.16 21.38 -30.02
CA THR A 120 -3.82 21.93 -31.35
C THR A 120 -3.05 20.90 -32.19
N GLN A 121 -2.86 21.14 -33.50
CA GLN A 121 -2.09 20.27 -34.38
C GLN A 121 -0.64 20.06 -33.92
N GLU A 122 0.04 21.12 -33.47
CA GLU A 122 1.39 21.02 -32.89
C GLU A 122 1.36 20.27 -31.55
N PHE A 123 0.34 20.51 -30.72
CA PHE A 123 0.20 19.84 -29.43
C PHE A 123 -0.04 18.34 -29.59
N ALA A 124 -0.96 17.90 -30.46
CA ALA A 124 -1.20 16.47 -30.71
C ALA A 124 0.06 15.76 -31.26
N THR A 125 0.88 16.46 -32.06
CA THR A 125 2.16 15.97 -32.58
C THR A 125 3.22 15.84 -31.47
N ALA A 126 3.25 16.77 -30.50
CA ALA A 126 4.19 16.77 -29.37
C ALA A 126 3.73 15.91 -28.16
N TYR A 127 2.42 15.77 -27.95
CA TYR A 127 1.79 15.22 -26.75
C TYR A 127 2.15 13.76 -26.50
N PHE A 128 2.44 12.99 -27.54
CA PHE A 128 2.80 11.58 -27.39
C PHE A 128 4.18 11.33 -26.76
N HIS A 129 5.04 12.36 -26.62
CA HIS A 129 6.39 12.22 -26.08
C HIS A 129 6.70 13.14 -24.89
N TRP A 130 5.94 14.21 -24.65
CA TRP A 130 6.35 15.27 -23.72
C TRP A 130 5.76 15.22 -22.30
N PHE A 131 4.82 14.31 -22.02
CA PHE A 131 4.17 14.29 -20.69
C PHE A 131 5.13 13.93 -19.52
N PHE A 132 6.37 13.55 -19.81
CA PHE A 132 7.41 13.28 -18.80
C PHE A 132 8.33 14.48 -18.48
N LEU A 133 8.29 15.60 -19.22
CA LEU A 133 9.30 16.67 -19.12
C LEU A 133 8.81 18.02 -18.58
N ILE A 134 7.52 18.21 -18.28
CA ILE A 134 6.98 19.54 -17.93
C ILE A 134 6.29 19.62 -16.56
N GLN A 135 6.47 18.61 -15.69
CA GLN A 135 5.88 18.65 -14.35
C GLN A 135 6.75 19.47 -13.38
N PRO A 136 6.19 20.47 -12.67
CA PRO A 136 6.89 21.11 -11.56
C PRO A 136 7.06 20.12 -10.39
N ALA A 137 8.21 20.21 -9.75
CA ALA A 137 8.65 19.31 -8.68
C ALA A 137 7.80 19.38 -7.39
N PRO A 138 7.84 18.31 -6.57
CA PRO A 138 8.58 17.07 -6.79
C PRO A 138 7.64 15.94 -7.24
N LEU A 139 7.91 15.40 -8.44
CA LEU A 139 7.42 14.08 -8.80
C LEU A 139 8.11 13.03 -7.90
N PRO A 140 7.40 11.96 -7.51
CA PRO A 140 7.95 10.91 -6.65
C PRO A 140 9.11 10.19 -7.36
N GLU A 141 10.22 10.03 -6.64
CA GLU A 141 11.55 9.57 -7.09
C GLU A 141 11.64 8.10 -7.59
N THR A 142 10.60 7.53 -8.20
CA THR A 142 10.65 6.11 -8.65
C THR A 142 10.17 5.84 -10.06
N LEU A 143 10.20 6.82 -10.97
CA LEU A 143 10.00 6.53 -12.38
C LEU A 143 11.13 7.09 -13.24
N ILE A 144 11.80 6.15 -13.92
CA ILE A 144 12.81 6.29 -14.97
C ILE A 144 14.24 6.48 -14.45
N SER A 145 15.12 5.60 -14.91
CA SER A 145 16.59 5.60 -14.71
C SER A 145 17.18 7.01 -14.68
N ALA A 146 18.07 7.24 -13.72
CA ALA A 146 18.57 8.53 -13.22
C ALA A 146 19.30 9.48 -14.20
N THR A 147 19.09 9.41 -15.50
CA THR A 147 19.66 10.36 -16.46
C THR A 147 18.73 10.50 -17.67
N PRO A 148 18.27 11.73 -18.00
CA PRO A 148 17.51 12.01 -19.22
C PRO A 148 18.20 11.47 -20.49
N ARG A 149 19.54 11.53 -20.49
CA ARG A 149 20.39 10.93 -21.53
C ARG A 149 20.20 9.41 -21.66
N LYS A 150 20.15 8.67 -20.55
CA LYS A 150 20.03 7.21 -20.54
C LYS A 150 18.64 6.73 -20.97
N PHE A 151 17.61 7.52 -20.70
CA PHE A 151 16.28 7.29 -21.24
C PHE A 151 16.22 7.53 -22.76
N ALA A 152 16.84 8.61 -23.25
CA ALA A 152 16.97 8.89 -24.67
C ALA A 152 17.77 7.78 -25.39
N GLU A 153 18.85 7.31 -24.80
CA GLU A 153 19.66 6.18 -25.31
C GLU A 153 18.83 4.88 -25.38
N LEU A 154 18.11 4.52 -24.32
CA LEU A 154 17.33 3.28 -24.27
C LEU A 154 16.17 3.24 -25.28
N TYR A 155 15.48 4.36 -25.45
CA TYR A 155 14.19 4.36 -26.16
C TYR A 155 14.22 5.09 -27.50
N MET A 156 15.23 5.93 -27.75
CA MET A 156 15.33 6.72 -28.99
C MET A 156 16.63 6.47 -29.77
N GLY A 157 17.71 6.03 -29.11
CA GLY A 157 19.04 5.84 -29.71
C GLY A 157 19.15 4.71 -30.75
N GLY A 158 18.19 3.78 -30.79
CA GLY A 158 18.34 2.55 -31.57
C GLY A 158 19.56 1.71 -31.10
N LYS A 159 19.79 0.55 -31.72
CA LYS A 159 20.91 -0.34 -31.31
C LYS A 159 22.32 0.27 -31.49
N ASP A 160 22.42 1.41 -32.17
CA ASP A 160 23.70 1.92 -32.67
C ASP A 160 24.05 3.33 -32.13
N GLY A 161 23.17 3.96 -31.33
CA GLY A 161 23.42 5.24 -30.63
C GLY A 161 23.43 6.51 -31.50
N LYS A 162 23.24 6.42 -32.81
CA LYS A 162 23.36 7.52 -33.80
C LYS A 162 22.08 8.34 -34.05
N ARG A 163 21.19 8.47 -33.06
CA ARG A 163 19.94 9.27 -33.19
C ARG A 163 19.77 10.32 -32.10
N LEU A 164 20.84 10.59 -31.35
CA LEU A 164 20.83 11.51 -30.20
C LEU A 164 21.33 12.91 -30.58
N ASP A 165 21.98 12.99 -31.74
CA ASP A 165 22.52 14.14 -32.43
C ASP A 165 21.46 15.15 -32.91
N VAL A 166 20.16 14.83 -32.74
CA VAL A 166 19.04 15.77 -32.96
C VAL A 166 18.76 16.66 -31.74
N PHE A 167 19.35 16.35 -30.58
CA PHE A 167 19.17 17.12 -29.34
C PHE A 167 20.44 17.90 -29.03
N ASP A 168 20.28 19.17 -28.65
CA ASP A 168 21.36 20.03 -28.21
C ASP A 168 21.90 19.57 -26.84
N GLU A 169 23.20 19.68 -26.61
CA GLU A 169 23.86 19.12 -25.42
C GLU A 169 23.37 19.80 -24.13
N ALA A 170 22.99 21.09 -24.22
CA ALA A 170 22.42 21.87 -23.13
C ALA A 170 21.06 21.33 -22.62
N CYS A 171 20.32 20.58 -23.44
CA CYS A 171 19.05 19.96 -23.03
C CYS A 171 19.23 18.90 -21.93
N TYR A 172 20.46 18.44 -21.69
CA TYR A 172 20.77 17.45 -20.66
C TYR A 172 21.30 18.06 -19.35
N GLU A 173 21.56 19.38 -19.29
CA GLU A 173 22.43 20.00 -18.27
C GLU A 173 21.76 21.07 -17.35
N GLU A 174 20.58 21.66 -17.65
CA GLU A 174 19.98 22.73 -16.81
C GLU A 174 18.51 22.51 -16.34
N PRO A 175 18.18 22.72 -15.04
CA PRO A 175 16.81 22.78 -14.53
C PRO A 175 16.37 24.22 -14.25
N ARG A 176 15.47 24.82 -15.05
CA ARG A 176 14.87 26.15 -14.74
C ARG A 176 13.34 26.11 -14.61
N ILE A 177 12.89 26.88 -13.62
CA ILE A 177 11.59 26.95 -12.94
C ILE A 177 10.51 27.69 -13.76
N VAL A 178 9.25 27.22 -13.73
CA VAL A 178 8.04 28.04 -14.00
C VAL A 178 6.87 27.65 -13.06
N ARG A 179 6.16 28.65 -12.51
CA ARG A 179 5.06 28.56 -11.52
C ARG A 179 3.68 28.25 -12.16
N ALA A 180 2.82 27.57 -11.40
CA ALA A 180 1.45 27.14 -11.77
C ALA A 180 0.34 28.18 -11.56
N CYS A 181 -0.84 27.95 -12.17
CA CYS A 181 -2.12 28.59 -11.85
C CYS A 181 -3.24 27.50 -11.74
N PRO A 182 -4.12 27.48 -10.71
CA PRO A 182 -5.08 26.41 -10.49
C PRO A 182 -6.53 26.83 -10.76
N ILE A 183 -7.31 26.09 -11.57
CA ILE A 183 -8.79 26.13 -11.49
C ILE A 183 -9.40 24.73 -11.78
N ILE A 184 -10.34 24.34 -10.92
CA ILE A 184 -11.34 23.25 -11.00
C ILE A 184 -10.89 21.83 -10.59
N THR A 185 -10.93 21.55 -9.29
CA THR A 185 -11.29 20.20 -8.79
C THR A 185 -12.16 20.30 -7.54
N SER A 186 -13.46 20.01 -7.68
CA SER A 186 -14.34 19.45 -6.65
C SER A 186 -15.78 19.47 -7.15
N ASN A 187 -16.24 18.40 -7.80
CA ASN A 187 -17.65 17.95 -7.74
C ASN A 187 -17.99 16.64 -8.47
N TRP A 188 -17.03 15.94 -9.09
CA TRP A 188 -17.37 14.77 -9.90
C TRP A 188 -17.28 13.39 -9.23
N LEU A 189 -16.95 13.31 -7.93
CA LEU A 189 -16.74 12.04 -7.22
C LEU A 189 -17.91 11.57 -6.33
N ARG A 190 -19.11 12.16 -6.45
CA ARG A 190 -20.31 11.73 -5.67
C ARG A 190 -21.40 10.98 -6.45
N LEU A 191 -21.21 10.64 -7.72
CA LEU A 191 -22.26 10.01 -8.55
C LEU A 191 -21.98 8.57 -9.01
N ALA A 192 -21.09 7.83 -8.32
CA ALA A 192 -20.86 6.41 -8.62
C ALA A 192 -20.97 5.52 -7.36
N SER A 193 -22.17 5.41 -6.80
CA SER A 193 -22.63 4.21 -6.09
C SER A 193 -24.15 4.23 -5.93
N PRO A 194 -24.87 3.19 -6.38
CA PRO A 194 -26.29 3.05 -6.10
C PRO A 194 -26.49 2.15 -4.87
N VAL A 195 -26.83 2.72 -3.71
CA VAL A 195 -27.60 2.01 -2.67
C VAL A 195 -28.55 3.00 -1.99
N CYS A 196 -29.81 2.58 -1.93
CA CYS A 196 -31.00 3.25 -1.41
C CYS A 196 -30.84 3.88 -0.03
N HIS A 197 -31.35 5.11 0.13
CA HIS A 197 -32.22 5.50 1.24
C HIS A 197 -33.14 6.66 0.80
N HIS A 198 -34.44 6.40 0.74
CA HIS A 198 -35.50 7.40 0.56
C HIS A 198 -35.72 8.18 1.85
N GLN A 199 -35.89 9.50 1.76
CA GLN A 199 -36.86 10.28 2.56
C GLN A 199 -37.29 11.56 1.78
N PRO A 200 -38.48 12.12 2.10
CA PRO A 200 -39.49 12.55 1.12
C PRO A 200 -39.53 14.07 0.84
N PRO A 201 -40.26 14.54 -0.20
CA PRO A 201 -40.58 15.95 -0.39
C PRO A 201 -41.86 16.41 0.37
N PRO A 202 -42.04 17.73 0.59
CA PRO A 202 -43.03 18.33 1.51
C PRO A 202 -44.42 18.57 0.84
N PRO A 203 -45.43 19.08 1.57
CA PRO A 203 -46.82 18.67 1.43
C PRO A 203 -47.60 19.45 0.36
N LEU A 204 -48.51 18.74 -0.32
CA LEU A 204 -49.64 19.35 -1.03
C LEU A 204 -50.93 18.61 -0.69
N THR A 205 -51.98 19.39 -0.58
CA THR A 205 -53.30 19.19 0.05
C THR A 205 -54.27 18.24 -0.69
N TYR A 206 -55.08 17.51 0.11
CA TYR A 206 -56.36 16.76 -0.06
C TYR A 206 -57.19 16.86 -1.38
N PRO A 207 -58.14 15.93 -1.70
CA PRO A 207 -58.91 15.05 -0.79
C PRO A 207 -59.10 13.56 -1.21
N ALA A 208 -59.77 12.85 -0.29
CA ALA A 208 -60.00 11.41 -0.16
C ALA A 208 -60.87 10.74 -1.25
N ILE A 209 -60.60 9.45 -1.50
CA ILE A 209 -61.58 8.48 -1.98
C ILE A 209 -61.39 7.13 -1.26
N THR A 210 -62.51 6.62 -0.76
CA THR A 210 -62.77 5.39 0.00
C THR A 210 -62.86 4.12 -0.87
N SER A 211 -62.46 2.96 -0.33
CA SER A 211 -63.06 1.60 -0.47
C SER A 211 -61.97 0.54 -0.19
N SER A 212 -62.00 -0.32 0.83
CA SER A 212 -62.95 -1.34 1.32
C SER A 212 -62.73 -2.74 0.72
N VAL A 213 -62.69 -3.75 1.61
CA VAL A 213 -62.99 -5.19 1.38
C VAL A 213 -61.80 -6.00 0.78
N SER A 214 -61.38 -7.21 1.19
CA SER A 214 -61.81 -8.24 2.15
C SER A 214 -60.70 -9.30 2.31
N SER A 215 -60.54 -9.85 3.51
CA SER A 215 -60.00 -11.20 3.78
C SER A 215 -61.07 -12.28 3.48
N PRO A 216 -60.78 -13.60 3.35
CA PRO A 216 -60.54 -14.44 4.55
C PRO A 216 -59.73 -15.76 4.40
N SER A 217 -59.43 -16.34 5.58
CA SER A 217 -59.37 -17.78 5.97
C SER A 217 -58.19 -18.65 5.48
N THR A 218 -57.60 -19.61 6.24
CA THR A 218 -58.08 -20.45 7.37
C THR A 218 -56.93 -21.30 8.02
N TYR A 219 -56.88 -21.40 9.37
CA TYR A 219 -56.75 -22.61 10.26
C TYR A 219 -55.54 -23.60 10.16
N THR A 220 -54.98 -24.31 11.17
CA THR A 220 -55.08 -24.47 12.67
C THR A 220 -53.95 -25.41 13.21
N HIS A 221 -53.84 -25.51 14.56
CA HIS A 221 -53.29 -26.59 15.44
C HIS A 221 -51.88 -26.41 16.02
N HIS A 222 -51.54 -26.74 17.29
CA HIS A 222 -52.26 -27.09 18.53
C HIS A 222 -51.25 -27.05 19.69
N CYS A 223 -51.72 -26.80 20.91
CA CYS A 223 -50.94 -26.73 22.16
C CYS A 223 -51.22 -27.96 23.05
N ARG A 224 -50.23 -28.42 23.83
CA ARG A 224 -50.43 -29.37 24.95
C ARG A 224 -49.66 -28.89 26.20
N GLN A 225 -50.40 -28.78 27.30
CA GLN A 225 -49.93 -28.57 28.67
C GLN A 225 -49.39 -29.87 29.30
N LEU A 226 -48.61 -29.72 30.39
CA LEU A 226 -48.80 -30.47 31.66
C LEU A 226 -48.17 -29.69 32.84
N SER A 227 -48.88 -29.73 33.98
CA SER A 227 -48.70 -29.14 35.32
C SER A 227 -47.62 -29.86 36.16
N SER A 228 -47.19 -29.55 37.40
CA SER A 228 -47.69 -28.86 38.62
C SER A 228 -46.60 -28.89 39.72
N PHE A 229 -46.57 -27.95 40.69
CA PHE A 229 -46.35 -28.13 42.17
C PHE A 229 -46.19 -26.74 42.90
N PRO A 230 -46.35 -26.61 44.24
CA PRO A 230 -47.25 -25.65 44.90
C PRO A 230 -46.53 -24.52 45.71
N PRO A 231 -47.26 -23.59 46.40
CA PRO A 231 -46.73 -22.30 46.85
C PRO A 231 -46.36 -22.25 48.35
N HIS A 232 -45.47 -21.32 48.72
CA HIS A 232 -45.20 -20.89 50.10
C HIS A 232 -44.86 -19.39 50.15
N PRO A 233 -44.91 -18.73 51.34
CA PRO A 233 -45.79 -17.58 51.53
C PRO A 233 -45.06 -16.25 51.71
N SER A 234 -45.87 -15.19 51.64
CA SER A 234 -45.61 -13.77 51.78
C SER A 234 -44.79 -13.36 53.01
N ALA A 235 -43.87 -12.41 52.82
CA ALA A 235 -43.30 -11.55 53.87
C ALA A 235 -42.86 -10.19 53.25
N PRO A 236 -42.73 -9.11 54.04
CA PRO A 236 -43.41 -7.85 53.76
C PRO A 236 -42.57 -6.78 53.05
N THR A 237 -43.27 -5.89 52.38
CA THR A 237 -42.78 -4.65 51.78
C THR A 237 -42.23 -3.71 52.85
N THR A 238 -40.91 -3.57 52.93
CA THR A 238 -40.26 -2.41 53.55
C THR A 238 -39.54 -1.62 52.47
N CYS A 239 -40.08 -0.45 52.14
CA CYS A 239 -39.38 0.60 51.40
C CYS A 239 -38.16 1.06 52.19
N SER A 240 -36.97 0.63 51.77
CA SER A 240 -35.71 1.28 52.12
C SER A 240 -35.25 2.11 50.93
N TYR A 241 -35.25 3.43 51.11
CA TYR A 241 -34.55 4.38 50.23
C TYR A 241 -33.06 3.99 50.20
N SER A 242 -32.64 3.28 49.16
CA SER A 242 -31.22 3.14 48.84
C SER A 242 -30.81 4.44 48.16
N GLN A 243 -30.02 5.26 48.87
CA GLN A 243 -29.28 6.34 48.24
C GLN A 243 -28.36 5.70 47.19
N THR A 244 -28.72 5.85 45.92
CA THR A 244 -27.82 5.57 44.80
C THR A 244 -26.60 6.46 44.97
N GLN A 245 -25.47 5.87 45.37
CA GLN A 245 -24.19 6.53 45.24
C GLN A 245 -24.00 6.92 43.76
N PRO A 246 -23.53 8.14 43.46
CA PRO A 246 -23.22 8.51 42.10
C PRO A 246 -22.16 7.55 41.57
N ALA A 247 -22.34 7.09 40.33
CA ALA A 247 -21.33 6.34 39.61
C ALA A 247 -19.97 7.05 39.73
N PRO A 248 -18.85 6.32 39.93
CA PRO A 248 -17.55 6.94 40.06
C PRO A 248 -17.29 7.83 38.83
N LYS A 249 -16.96 9.09 39.08
CA LYS A 249 -16.55 10.04 38.04
C LYS A 249 -15.44 9.38 37.21
N PRO A 250 -15.49 9.45 35.86
CA PRO A 250 -14.35 9.04 35.06
C PRO A 250 -13.11 9.78 35.56
N PRO A 251 -11.94 9.12 35.65
CA PRO A 251 -10.73 9.77 36.13
C PRO A 251 -10.52 11.06 35.34
N SER A 252 -10.43 12.17 36.07
CA SER A 252 -10.10 13.47 35.52
C SER A 252 -8.71 13.38 34.91
N MET A 253 -8.63 13.10 33.61
CA MET A 253 -7.34 13.07 32.91
C MET A 253 -6.69 14.44 32.94
N ALA A 254 -5.38 14.45 33.08
CA ALA A 254 -4.59 15.66 32.88
C ALA A 254 -4.86 16.20 31.46
N PRO A 255 -5.03 17.52 31.30
CA PRO A 255 -5.24 18.11 29.98
C PRO A 255 -4.05 17.80 29.05
N VAL A 256 -4.34 17.53 27.78
CA VAL A 256 -3.32 17.33 26.74
C VAL A 256 -2.46 18.60 26.65
N PRO A 257 -1.13 18.53 26.77
CA PRO A 257 -0.28 19.71 26.75
C PRO A 257 -0.20 20.33 25.34
N ALA A 258 0.14 21.62 25.28
CA ALA A 258 0.33 22.30 23.98
C ALA A 258 1.60 21.84 23.24
N THR A 259 2.62 21.43 23.98
CA THR A 259 3.92 20.96 23.45
C THR A 259 4.29 19.60 24.04
N MET A 260 5.14 18.88 23.32
CA MET A 260 5.69 17.58 23.70
C MET A 260 7.15 17.47 23.31
N LYS A 261 7.85 16.51 23.91
CA LYS A 261 9.16 16.05 23.46
C LYS A 261 9.03 15.04 22.33
N ALA A 262 9.84 15.21 21.29
CA ALA A 262 9.95 14.28 20.17
C ALA A 262 11.37 14.26 19.60
N VAL A 263 11.68 13.23 18.83
CA VAL A 263 12.93 13.10 18.08
C VAL A 263 12.68 13.46 16.63
N GLN A 264 13.16 14.64 16.23
CA GLN A 264 13.06 15.14 14.86
C GLN A 264 14.41 15.02 14.14
N VAL A 265 14.36 14.82 12.83
CA VAL A 265 15.52 15.00 11.95
C VAL A 265 15.26 16.15 10.98
N SER A 266 16.18 17.09 10.92
CA SER A 266 16.12 18.27 10.03
C SER A 266 16.95 18.08 8.75
N LYS A 267 17.89 17.13 8.76
CA LYS A 267 18.73 16.69 7.64
C LYS A 267 19.05 15.20 7.79
N THR A 268 19.41 14.52 6.71
CA THR A 268 19.87 13.13 6.77
C THR A 268 21.33 13.05 7.24
N GLY A 269 21.70 11.95 7.91
CA GLY A 269 23.05 11.72 8.43
C GLY A 269 23.18 10.53 9.39
N GLY A 270 24.22 10.55 10.22
CA GLY A 270 24.44 9.58 11.29
C GLY A 270 23.54 9.83 12.49
N VAL A 271 23.88 9.28 13.66
CA VAL A 271 23.06 9.44 14.89
C VAL A 271 23.02 10.88 15.39
N GLU A 272 24.00 11.71 15.03
CA GLU A 272 24.12 13.12 15.41
C GLU A 272 23.01 14.02 14.87
N VAL A 273 22.23 13.56 13.89
CA VAL A 273 21.10 14.33 13.33
C VAL A 273 19.79 14.13 14.11
N LEU A 274 19.77 13.24 15.10
CA LEU A 274 18.60 12.96 15.93
C LEU A 274 18.45 14.04 17.01
N GLU A 275 17.50 14.95 16.83
CA GLU A 275 17.26 16.08 17.73
C GLU A 275 16.12 15.78 18.70
N TYR A 276 16.41 15.63 19.98
CA TYR A 276 15.40 15.55 21.05
C TYR A 276 14.96 16.96 21.46
N LYS A 277 13.76 17.38 21.08
CA LYS A 277 13.30 18.77 21.27
C LYS A 277 11.80 18.91 21.54
N ASP A 278 11.40 20.11 21.96
CA ASP A 278 10.00 20.49 22.08
C ASP A 278 9.37 20.75 20.71
N VAL A 279 8.20 20.15 20.49
CA VAL A 279 7.36 20.33 19.30
C VAL A 279 5.88 20.44 19.72
N PRO A 280 4.98 21.01 18.91
CA PRO A 280 3.56 21.02 19.22
C PRO A 280 2.97 19.61 19.31
N VAL A 281 2.03 19.39 20.25
CA VAL A 281 1.22 18.16 20.23
C VAL A 281 0.27 18.22 19.04
N PRO A 282 0.16 17.16 18.22
CA PRO A 282 -0.74 17.17 17.07
C PRO A 282 -2.20 17.09 17.51
N THR A 283 -3.06 17.86 16.84
CA THR A 283 -4.53 17.72 16.98
C THR A 283 -5.04 16.63 16.04
N PRO A 284 -5.81 15.63 16.54
CA PRO A 284 -6.44 14.63 15.69
C PRO A 284 -7.33 15.24 14.62
N LYS A 285 -7.11 14.84 13.36
CA LYS A 285 -8.00 15.14 12.23
C LYS A 285 -9.10 14.10 12.13
N GLU A 286 -10.02 14.29 11.19
CA GLU A 286 -11.04 13.30 10.81
C GLU A 286 -10.43 11.91 10.67
N GLY A 287 -11.05 10.91 11.30
CA GLY A 287 -10.61 9.53 11.33
C GLY A 287 -9.37 9.24 12.18
N GLN A 288 -8.89 10.19 13.00
CA GLN A 288 -7.67 10.01 13.81
C GLN A 288 -7.94 9.96 15.32
N VAL A 289 -7.08 9.24 16.02
CA VAL A 289 -6.92 9.25 17.47
C VAL A 289 -5.60 9.89 17.86
N LEU A 290 -5.52 10.50 19.04
CA LEU A 290 -4.28 10.92 19.68
C LEU A 290 -3.86 9.84 20.68
N VAL A 291 -2.72 9.23 20.44
CA VAL A 291 -2.12 8.24 21.34
C VAL A 291 -1.03 8.94 22.15
N LYS A 292 -1.08 8.81 23.48
CA LYS A 292 0.05 9.10 24.36
C LYS A 292 0.92 7.86 24.41
N ASN A 293 2.09 7.92 23.77
CA ASN A 293 2.98 6.76 23.64
C ASN A 293 3.67 6.49 24.98
N GLU A 294 3.75 5.21 25.35
CA GLU A 294 4.54 4.72 26.49
C GLU A 294 5.83 4.08 26.01
N PHE A 295 5.75 3.35 24.89
CA PHE A 295 6.89 2.68 24.27
C PHE A 295 6.88 2.90 22.77
N ALA A 296 8.04 3.18 22.18
CA ALA A 296 8.23 3.19 20.73
C ALA A 296 9.25 2.12 20.33
N GLY A 297 8.98 1.39 19.25
CA GLY A 297 9.88 0.34 18.77
C GLY A 297 10.99 0.91 17.89
N VAL A 298 12.23 0.52 18.14
CA VAL A 298 13.37 0.87 17.26
C VAL A 298 13.51 -0.18 16.16
N ASN A 299 13.51 0.27 14.91
CA ASN A 299 13.55 -0.59 13.73
C ASN A 299 14.70 -0.22 12.80
N PHE A 300 15.22 -1.21 12.08
CA PHE A 300 16.31 -0.97 11.13
C PHE A 300 15.88 -0.02 9.98
N ILE A 301 14.58 0.04 9.67
CA ILE A 301 14.05 1.00 8.70
C ILE A 301 14.21 2.46 9.15
N ASP A 302 14.21 2.71 10.46
CA ASP A 302 14.38 4.06 11.01
C ASP A 302 15.79 4.59 10.72
N THR A 303 16.80 3.70 10.65
CA THR A 303 18.17 4.07 10.25
C THR A 303 18.27 4.38 8.76
N TYR A 304 17.48 3.71 7.91
CA TYR A 304 17.42 3.98 6.47
C TYR A 304 16.82 5.35 6.16
N PHE A 305 15.78 5.74 6.90
CA PHE A 305 15.24 7.10 6.82
C PHE A 305 16.22 8.15 7.35
N ARG A 306 16.83 7.91 8.53
CA ARG A 306 17.82 8.82 9.12
C ARG A 306 19.02 9.06 8.20
N SER A 307 19.57 7.99 7.62
CA SER A 307 20.73 8.04 6.70
C SER A 307 20.40 8.61 5.31
N GLY A 308 19.11 8.68 4.95
CA GLY A 308 18.67 9.14 3.63
C GLY A 308 18.71 8.07 2.53
N LEU A 309 18.92 6.80 2.88
CA LEU A 309 18.71 5.68 1.95
C LEU A 309 17.24 5.65 1.51
N TYR A 310 16.32 5.90 2.44
CA TYR A 310 14.92 6.19 2.14
C TYR A 310 14.62 7.66 2.37
N LYS A 311 13.88 8.23 1.42
CA LYS A 311 13.67 9.67 1.31
C LYS A 311 12.43 10.08 2.11
N LEU A 312 12.54 11.18 2.84
CA LEU A 312 11.48 11.80 3.61
C LEU A 312 11.48 13.31 3.36
N ASN A 313 10.31 13.92 3.47
CA ASN A 313 10.20 15.38 3.53
C ASN A 313 10.63 15.86 4.91
N LEU A 314 11.69 16.66 4.96
CA LEU A 314 12.27 17.18 6.20
C LEU A 314 11.78 18.60 6.48
N PRO A 315 11.68 19.01 7.76
CA PRO A 315 11.97 18.22 8.96
C PRO A 315 10.85 17.23 9.33
N VAL A 316 11.19 16.11 9.96
CA VAL A 316 10.23 15.03 10.29
C VAL A 316 10.56 14.32 11.60
N ILE A 317 9.52 13.93 12.36
CA ILE A 317 9.66 13.07 13.54
C ILE A 317 9.82 11.62 13.06
N LEU A 318 10.82 10.91 13.59
CA LEU A 318 11.08 9.50 13.22
C LEU A 318 10.25 8.50 14.05
N GLY A 319 10.47 7.21 13.79
CA GLY A 319 9.79 6.10 14.45
C GLY A 319 8.62 5.56 13.64
N SER A 320 8.51 4.24 13.62
CA SER A 320 7.57 3.50 12.76
C SER A 320 6.54 2.65 13.53
N GLU A 321 6.64 2.58 14.85
CA GLU A 321 5.65 1.90 15.71
C GLU A 321 5.71 2.43 17.15
N ALA A 322 4.56 2.43 17.83
CA ALA A 322 4.49 2.65 19.27
C ALA A 322 3.25 1.98 19.86
N ALA A 323 3.27 1.87 21.18
CA ALA A 323 2.11 1.49 21.98
C ALA A 323 1.94 2.46 23.15
N GLY A 324 0.69 2.65 23.55
CA GLY A 324 0.33 3.63 24.57
C GLY A 324 -1.17 3.67 24.81
N GLU A 325 -1.68 4.84 25.14
CA GLU A 325 -3.08 5.05 25.50
C GLU A 325 -3.75 6.12 24.63
N VAL A 326 -4.98 5.89 24.20
CA VAL A 326 -5.79 6.91 23.52
C VAL A 326 -6.16 8.00 24.54
N VAL A 327 -5.72 9.24 24.30
CA VAL A 327 -6.01 10.39 25.19
C VAL A 327 -6.99 11.39 24.58
N SER A 328 -7.21 11.33 23.28
CA SER A 328 -8.18 12.14 22.55
C SER A 328 -8.44 11.50 21.19
N HIS A 329 -9.52 11.90 20.52
CA HIS A 329 -9.82 11.47 19.17
C HIS A 329 -10.69 12.51 18.47
N HIS A 330 -10.74 12.47 17.15
CA HIS A 330 -11.73 13.24 16.42
C HIS A 330 -13.13 12.65 16.66
N LYS A 331 -14.15 13.52 16.59
CA LYS A 331 -15.55 13.20 16.96
C LYS A 331 -16.21 12.09 16.12
N ASP A 332 -15.63 11.75 14.97
CA ASP A 332 -16.13 10.71 14.06
C ASP A 332 -15.61 9.31 14.41
N VAL A 333 -14.55 9.22 15.21
CA VAL A 333 -14.04 7.96 15.75
C VAL A 333 -14.90 7.56 16.95
N THR A 334 -15.48 6.35 16.90
CA THR A 334 -16.45 5.86 17.90
C THR A 334 -16.07 4.51 18.52
N ASP A 335 -15.09 3.82 17.94
CA ASP A 335 -14.67 2.46 18.27
C ASP A 335 -13.40 2.39 19.13
N LEU A 336 -12.78 3.54 19.42
CA LEU A 336 -11.57 3.66 20.26
C LEU A 336 -11.76 4.73 21.34
N PRO A 337 -12.43 4.40 22.46
CA PRO A 337 -12.64 5.37 23.53
C PRO A 337 -11.33 5.79 24.19
N VAL A 338 -11.33 6.99 24.76
CA VAL A 338 -10.24 7.49 25.62
C VAL A 338 -9.96 6.51 26.77
N GLY A 339 -8.68 6.29 27.08
CA GLY A 339 -8.21 5.30 28.05
C GLY A 339 -7.89 3.93 27.45
N THR A 340 -8.21 3.69 26.17
CA THR A 340 -7.91 2.42 25.52
C THR A 340 -6.40 2.25 25.32
N LYS A 341 -5.84 1.14 25.79
CA LYS A 341 -4.46 0.74 25.48
C LYS A 341 -4.38 0.22 24.05
N VAL A 342 -3.49 0.79 23.26
CA VAL A 342 -3.40 0.55 21.82
C VAL A 342 -1.96 0.39 21.36
N VAL A 343 -1.80 -0.29 20.24
CA VAL A 343 -0.55 -0.39 19.48
C VAL A 343 -0.81 -0.06 18.02
N TYR A 344 0.17 0.53 17.36
CA TYR A 344 0.07 0.88 15.95
C TYR A 344 1.43 0.84 15.25
N MET A 345 1.39 0.76 13.92
CA MET A 345 2.54 0.87 13.03
C MET A 345 2.29 2.03 12.06
N ASP A 346 2.81 3.19 12.38
CA ASP A 346 2.74 4.41 11.57
C ASP A 346 3.93 5.32 11.90
N SER A 347 4.10 6.36 11.10
CA SER A 347 5.16 7.37 11.23
C SER A 347 5.05 8.20 12.52
N GLN A 348 6.15 8.89 12.85
CA GLN A 348 6.23 9.87 13.95
C GLN A 348 6.02 9.26 15.35
N ALA A 349 6.44 8.01 15.53
CA ALA A 349 6.29 7.29 16.78
C ALA A 349 7.32 7.66 17.86
N TYR A 350 8.45 8.31 17.51
CA TYR A 350 9.43 8.81 18.47
C TYR A 350 9.01 10.15 19.08
N ALA A 351 7.82 10.17 19.67
CA ALA A 351 7.20 11.34 20.29
C ALA A 351 6.33 10.92 21.47
N GLN A 352 6.14 11.82 22.44
CA GLN A 352 5.21 11.58 23.56
C GLN A 352 3.75 11.41 23.10
N TYR A 353 3.35 12.09 22.02
CA TYR A 353 2.01 11.96 21.45
C TYR A 353 2.07 11.82 19.93
N THR A 354 1.23 10.95 19.37
CA THR A 354 1.11 10.77 17.93
C THR A 354 -0.37 10.75 17.52
N ALA A 355 -0.71 11.55 16.50
CA ALA A 355 -2.02 11.47 15.88
C ALA A 355 -2.00 10.39 14.78
N VAL A 356 -2.80 9.33 14.95
CA VAL A 356 -2.76 8.13 14.10
C VAL A 356 -4.15 7.88 13.51
N PRO A 357 -4.28 7.49 12.24
CA PRO A 357 -5.55 7.02 11.70
C PRO A 357 -6.10 5.86 12.54
N ALA A 358 -7.34 5.97 13.03
CA ALA A 358 -7.99 4.96 13.87
C ALA A 358 -8.00 3.58 13.18
N SER A 359 -8.14 3.55 11.85
CA SER A 359 -8.09 2.34 11.03
C SER A 359 -6.77 1.56 11.15
N ARG A 360 -5.67 2.20 11.58
CA ARG A 360 -4.34 1.59 11.76
C ARG A 360 -3.99 1.24 13.20
N VAL A 361 -4.91 1.51 14.13
CA VAL A 361 -4.70 1.33 15.57
C VAL A 361 -5.41 0.07 16.05
N ILE A 362 -4.68 -0.80 16.75
CA ILE A 362 -5.23 -2.04 17.30
C ILE A 362 -5.26 -1.94 18.83
N ALA A 363 -6.41 -2.26 19.42
CA ALA A 363 -6.54 -2.37 20.87
C ALA A 363 -5.68 -3.54 21.38
N ILE A 364 -4.94 -3.30 22.45
CA ILE A 364 -4.11 -4.35 23.07
C ILE A 364 -5.05 -5.28 23.86
N PRO A 365 -5.05 -6.59 23.57
CA PRO A 365 -5.94 -7.52 24.25
C PRO A 365 -5.53 -7.70 25.72
N ALA A 366 -6.50 -8.09 26.54
CA ALA A 366 -6.24 -8.50 27.91
C ALA A 366 -5.24 -9.67 27.92
N GLY A 367 -4.13 -9.52 28.65
CA GLY A 367 -3.05 -10.51 28.72
C GLY A 367 -1.75 -10.10 28.02
N LEU A 368 -1.73 -8.98 27.29
CA LEU A 368 -0.49 -8.34 26.80
C LEU A 368 -0.24 -7.01 27.52
N THR A 369 1.01 -6.76 27.87
CA THR A 369 1.45 -5.43 28.33
C THR A 369 1.68 -4.49 27.14
N THR A 370 1.62 -3.18 27.38
CA THR A 370 1.97 -2.15 26.37
C THR A 370 3.38 -2.37 25.81
N GLU A 371 4.33 -2.74 26.69
CA GLU A 371 5.71 -3.07 26.34
C GLU A 371 5.80 -4.26 25.37
N GLN A 372 5.09 -5.36 25.67
CA GLN A 372 5.06 -6.54 24.80
C GLN A 372 4.41 -6.25 23.45
N ALA A 373 3.36 -5.42 23.43
CA ALA A 373 2.72 -5.00 22.20
C ALA A 373 3.67 -4.16 21.34
N ALA A 374 4.28 -3.10 21.89
CA ALA A 374 5.28 -2.28 21.20
C ALA A 374 6.49 -3.10 20.73
N ALA A 375 6.90 -4.10 21.50
CA ALA A 375 8.03 -4.93 21.14
C ALA A 375 7.71 -5.92 20.00
N SER A 376 6.45 -6.28 19.78
CA SER A 376 6.09 -7.38 18.89
C SER A 376 5.38 -6.94 17.61
N PHE A 377 4.72 -5.79 17.58
CA PHE A 377 3.72 -5.50 16.56
C PHE A 377 4.29 -5.42 15.12
N LEU A 378 5.19 -4.49 14.82
CA LEU A 378 5.75 -4.34 13.47
C LEU A 378 6.51 -5.60 13.04
N GLN A 379 7.44 -6.08 13.88
CA GLN A 379 8.28 -7.22 13.53
C GLN A 379 7.51 -8.55 13.49
N GLY A 380 6.48 -8.70 14.32
CA GLY A 380 5.61 -9.87 14.38
C GLY A 380 4.65 -9.94 13.20
N LEU A 381 4.00 -8.81 12.84
CA LEU A 381 3.19 -8.74 11.62
C LEU A 381 4.07 -8.93 10.37
N THR A 382 5.29 -8.39 10.36
CA THR A 382 6.25 -8.64 9.28
C THR A 382 6.56 -10.13 9.14
N ALA A 383 6.96 -10.80 10.23
CA ALA A 383 7.26 -12.22 10.21
C ALA A 383 6.04 -13.05 9.78
N TRP A 384 4.88 -12.79 10.38
CA TRP A 384 3.71 -13.62 10.19
C TRP A 384 3.09 -13.46 8.80
N THR A 385 2.90 -12.23 8.33
CA THR A 385 2.41 -12.00 6.96
C THR A 385 3.38 -12.51 5.91
N PHE A 386 4.69 -12.42 6.14
CA PHE A 386 5.66 -12.95 5.19
C PHE A 386 5.66 -14.47 5.17
N ILE A 387 5.48 -15.14 6.31
CA ILE A 387 5.33 -16.61 6.32
C ILE A 387 4.07 -17.03 5.56
N ARG A 388 2.93 -16.37 5.85
CA ARG A 388 1.61 -16.76 5.35
C ARG A 388 1.38 -16.40 3.88
N GLU A 389 1.79 -15.21 3.47
CA GLU A 389 1.47 -14.67 2.13
C GLU A 389 2.71 -14.70 1.22
N ALA A 390 3.81 -14.09 1.66
CA ALA A 390 5.00 -13.93 0.81
C ALA A 390 5.68 -15.28 0.53
N GLY A 391 5.99 -16.03 1.58
CA GLY A 391 6.61 -17.35 1.54
C GLY A 391 5.60 -18.47 1.36
N ASN A 392 4.31 -18.25 1.66
CA ASN A 392 3.23 -19.25 1.59
C ASN A 392 3.65 -20.62 2.15
N VAL A 393 4.34 -20.62 3.29
CA VAL A 393 5.02 -21.80 3.82
C VAL A 393 3.99 -22.81 4.30
N GLN A 394 4.20 -24.08 3.96
CA GLN A 394 3.39 -25.21 4.40
C GLN A 394 4.15 -26.07 5.42
N PRO A 395 3.44 -26.82 6.30
CA PRO A 395 4.06 -27.80 7.16
C PRO A 395 4.94 -28.78 6.37
N GLY A 396 6.10 -29.13 6.91
CA GLY A 396 7.05 -30.06 6.28
C GLY A 396 7.94 -29.45 5.17
N GLN A 397 7.74 -28.19 4.79
CA GLN A 397 8.64 -27.50 3.85
C GLN A 397 9.91 -27.00 4.53
N TRP A 398 10.99 -26.87 3.75
CA TRP A 398 12.25 -26.28 4.17
C TRP A 398 12.16 -24.76 4.14
N ALA A 399 12.43 -24.12 5.27
CA ALA A 399 12.50 -22.68 5.39
C ALA A 399 13.86 -22.23 5.91
N LEU A 400 14.48 -21.26 5.25
CA LEU A 400 15.73 -20.65 5.70
C LEU A 400 15.48 -19.22 6.18
N VAL A 401 16.03 -18.89 7.35
CA VAL A 401 15.96 -17.54 7.93
C VAL A 401 17.38 -16.99 8.07
N HIS A 402 17.69 -15.95 7.29
CA HIS A 402 18.90 -15.19 7.50
C HIS A 402 18.80 -14.28 8.72
N ALA A 403 19.94 -14.00 9.36
CA ALA A 403 20.01 -13.22 10.60
C ALA A 403 19.03 -13.74 11.67
N ALA A 404 18.98 -15.06 11.86
CA ALA A 404 17.98 -15.75 12.69
C ALA A 404 17.96 -15.34 14.18
N ALA A 405 19.03 -14.68 14.66
CA ALA A 405 19.11 -14.12 16.01
C ALA A 405 18.73 -12.63 16.12
N GLY A 406 18.42 -11.96 15.00
CA GLY A 406 17.93 -10.58 14.98
C GLY A 406 16.43 -10.49 15.34
N GLY A 407 15.89 -9.28 15.51
CA GLY A 407 14.50 -9.07 15.93
C GLY A 407 13.46 -9.87 15.13
N VAL A 408 13.36 -9.61 13.81
CA VAL A 408 12.44 -10.34 12.92
C VAL A 408 12.84 -11.82 12.78
N GLY A 409 14.14 -12.13 12.73
CA GLY A 409 14.65 -13.49 12.57
C GLY A 409 14.21 -14.43 13.69
N GLN A 410 14.23 -13.96 14.95
CA GLN A 410 13.77 -14.73 16.10
C GLN A 410 12.27 -15.05 16.03
N LEU A 411 11.46 -14.13 15.50
CA LEU A 411 10.02 -14.34 15.33
C LEU A 411 9.74 -15.29 14.15
N LEU A 412 10.44 -15.12 13.03
CA LEU A 412 10.35 -16.03 11.88
C LEU A 412 10.64 -17.48 12.29
N VAL A 413 11.73 -17.71 13.02
CA VAL A 413 12.10 -19.06 13.49
C VAL A 413 11.01 -19.69 14.35
N GLN A 414 10.52 -18.97 15.36
CA GLN A 414 9.48 -19.47 16.26
C GLN A 414 8.16 -19.76 15.52
N MET A 415 7.74 -18.84 14.65
CA MET A 415 6.49 -18.95 13.90
C MET A 415 6.55 -20.06 12.85
N LEU A 416 7.66 -20.20 12.12
CA LEU A 416 7.90 -21.30 11.18
C LEU A 416 7.90 -22.67 11.89
N LYS A 417 8.55 -22.76 13.04
CA LYS A 417 8.49 -23.96 13.88
C LYS A 417 7.06 -24.26 14.33
N SER A 418 6.31 -23.26 14.79
CA SER A 418 4.90 -23.43 15.20
C SER A 418 3.99 -23.90 14.05
N LEU A 419 4.38 -23.60 12.80
CA LEU A 419 3.69 -24.04 11.58
C LEU A 419 4.10 -25.46 11.15
N GLY A 420 5.16 -26.03 11.74
CA GLY A 420 5.68 -27.35 11.36
C GLY A 420 6.65 -27.33 10.17
N ALA A 421 7.25 -26.18 9.84
CA ALA A 421 8.31 -26.11 8.83
C ALA A 421 9.64 -26.68 9.37
N LYS A 422 10.50 -27.15 8.47
CA LYS A 422 11.89 -27.55 8.76
C LYS A 422 12.79 -26.33 8.65
N VAL A 423 13.21 -25.79 9.79
CA VAL A 423 13.83 -24.45 9.85
C VAL A 423 15.35 -24.53 9.89
N ILE A 424 16.00 -23.84 8.96
CA ILE A 424 17.44 -23.57 8.95
C ILE A 424 17.66 -22.09 9.29
N GLY A 425 18.36 -21.80 10.38
CA GLY A 425 18.71 -20.43 10.77
C GLY A 425 20.17 -20.10 10.44
N THR A 426 20.46 -18.95 9.83
CA THR A 426 21.85 -18.48 9.70
C THR A 426 22.17 -17.32 10.65
N ALA A 427 23.39 -17.32 11.19
CA ALA A 427 23.86 -16.24 12.06
C ALA A 427 25.39 -16.08 12.04
N SER A 428 25.89 -14.94 12.54
CA SER A 428 27.30 -14.55 12.41
C SER A 428 28.26 -15.11 13.48
N THR A 429 27.73 -15.64 14.57
CA THR A 429 28.52 -16.19 15.69
C THR A 429 27.84 -17.43 16.26
N GLN A 430 28.61 -18.27 16.95
CA GLN A 430 28.07 -19.51 17.55
C GLN A 430 26.97 -19.21 18.58
N GLU A 431 27.13 -18.17 19.40
CA GLU A 431 26.12 -17.81 20.41
C GLU A 431 24.79 -17.39 19.77
N LYS A 432 24.85 -16.80 18.56
CA LYS A 432 23.64 -16.45 17.80
C LYS A 432 23.02 -17.67 17.12
N CYS A 433 23.84 -18.61 16.64
CA CYS A 433 23.35 -19.91 16.17
C CYS A 433 22.65 -20.67 17.30
N ASP A 434 23.27 -20.78 18.48
CA ASP A 434 22.69 -21.46 19.64
C ASP A 434 21.36 -20.83 20.08
N LEU A 435 21.27 -19.49 20.01
CA LEU A 435 20.02 -18.78 20.23
C LEU A 435 18.94 -19.16 19.21
N ALA A 436 19.26 -19.15 17.91
CA ALA A 436 18.32 -19.56 16.87
C ALA A 436 17.85 -21.01 17.06
N LYS A 437 18.76 -21.91 17.45
CA LYS A 437 18.44 -23.31 17.76
C LYS A 437 17.49 -23.44 18.95
N LYS A 438 17.76 -22.71 20.04
CA LYS A 438 16.88 -22.64 21.23
C LYS A 438 15.47 -22.14 20.88
N LEU A 439 15.36 -21.23 19.92
CA LEU A 439 14.08 -20.65 19.49
C LEU A 439 13.32 -21.56 18.51
N GLY A 440 13.97 -22.54 17.90
CA GLY A 440 13.29 -23.52 17.06
C GLY A 440 13.90 -23.82 15.71
N ALA A 441 15.04 -23.23 15.37
CA ALA A 441 15.78 -23.64 14.19
C ALA A 441 16.33 -25.05 14.43
N GLU A 442 15.85 -26.03 13.67
CA GLU A 442 16.30 -27.41 13.81
C GLU A 442 17.77 -27.55 13.38
N TRP A 443 18.17 -26.76 12.38
CA TRP A 443 19.55 -26.60 11.95
C TRP A 443 19.98 -25.14 11.99
N THR A 444 21.28 -24.93 12.24
CA THR A 444 21.89 -23.60 12.18
C THR A 444 23.20 -23.64 11.42
N VAL A 445 23.45 -22.61 10.61
CA VAL A 445 24.65 -22.48 9.81
C VAL A 445 25.31 -21.13 10.11
N SER A 446 26.61 -21.14 10.39
CA SER A 446 27.37 -19.90 10.55
C SER A 446 27.46 -19.20 9.20
N SER A 447 27.17 -17.90 9.16
CA SER A 447 27.29 -17.08 7.94
C SER A 447 28.73 -16.87 7.49
N LYS A 448 29.72 -17.39 8.24
CA LYS A 448 31.13 -17.40 7.88
C LYS A 448 31.55 -18.68 7.16
N ASP A 449 30.68 -19.68 7.16
CA ASP A 449 30.92 -20.96 6.48
C ASP A 449 30.40 -20.88 5.02
N ASP A 450 30.63 -21.94 4.26
CA ASP A 450 29.95 -22.14 2.98
C ASP A 450 28.47 -22.50 3.23
N VAL A 451 27.63 -21.47 3.29
CA VAL A 451 26.20 -21.63 3.58
C VAL A 451 25.51 -22.52 2.53
N VAL A 452 25.88 -22.41 1.25
CA VAL A 452 25.26 -23.18 0.17
C VAL A 452 25.56 -24.67 0.34
N ALA A 453 26.82 -25.03 0.56
CA ALA A 453 27.22 -26.42 0.76
C ALA A 453 26.56 -27.03 2.00
N ARG A 454 26.54 -26.30 3.13
CA ARG A 454 25.91 -26.77 4.36
C ARG A 454 24.40 -26.94 4.21
N VAL A 455 23.71 -26.02 3.55
CA VAL A 455 22.27 -26.14 3.29
C VAL A 455 21.99 -27.31 2.35
N ASN A 456 22.81 -27.53 1.33
CA ASN A 456 22.67 -28.67 0.43
C ASN A 456 22.81 -30.02 1.17
N GLU A 457 23.76 -30.13 2.10
CA GLU A 457 23.93 -31.29 2.97
C GLU A 457 22.71 -31.50 3.88
N ILE A 458 22.27 -30.46 4.59
CA ILE A 458 21.12 -30.52 5.51
C ILE A 458 19.84 -30.95 4.78
N THR A 459 19.63 -30.42 3.57
CA THR A 459 18.41 -30.65 2.79
C THR A 459 18.48 -31.91 1.92
N GLY A 460 19.61 -32.64 1.93
CA GLY A 460 19.82 -33.82 1.10
C GLY A 460 19.75 -33.53 -0.40
N GLY A 461 20.17 -32.33 -0.83
CA GLY A 461 20.10 -31.88 -2.22
C GLY A 461 18.77 -31.28 -2.68
N HIS A 462 17.75 -31.23 -1.80
CA HIS A 462 16.45 -30.62 -2.15
C HIS A 462 16.53 -29.10 -2.34
N GLY A 463 17.36 -28.42 -1.55
CA GLY A 463 17.38 -26.96 -1.44
C GLY A 463 16.32 -26.43 -0.47
N VAL A 464 16.04 -25.12 -0.49
CA VAL A 464 15.10 -24.46 0.42
C VAL A 464 13.83 -24.01 -0.30
N ASP A 465 12.66 -24.40 0.21
CA ASP A 465 11.36 -24.05 -0.39
C ASP A 465 11.01 -22.57 -0.21
N ALA A 466 11.33 -21.99 0.95
CA ALA A 466 11.15 -20.57 1.25
C ALA A 466 12.35 -19.96 1.98
N ILE A 467 12.95 -18.93 1.40
CA ILE A 467 14.07 -18.19 1.99
C ILE A 467 13.57 -16.82 2.46
N PHE A 468 13.83 -16.48 3.72
CA PHE A 468 13.55 -15.16 4.31
C PHE A 468 14.86 -14.40 4.49
N ASP A 469 15.12 -13.45 3.59
CA ASP A 469 16.36 -12.68 3.56
C ASP A 469 16.18 -11.21 3.96
N GLY A 470 16.64 -10.88 5.17
CA GLY A 470 16.75 -9.52 5.69
C GLY A 470 18.13 -8.86 5.47
N VAL A 471 19.10 -9.60 4.95
CA VAL A 471 20.50 -9.17 4.80
C VAL A 471 20.69 -8.44 3.47
N GLY A 472 20.26 -9.02 2.35
CA GLY A 472 20.27 -8.36 1.03
C GLY A 472 21.53 -8.66 0.22
N ALA A 473 22.30 -7.62 -0.11
CA ALA A 473 23.39 -7.71 -1.11
C ALA A 473 24.37 -8.88 -0.91
N ALA A 474 24.74 -9.18 0.35
CA ALA A 474 25.77 -10.17 0.67
C ALA A 474 25.27 -11.63 0.60
N THR A 475 23.96 -11.87 0.58
CA THR A 475 23.33 -13.20 0.65
C THR A 475 22.62 -13.59 -0.65
N PHE A 476 22.21 -12.60 -1.45
CA PHE A 476 21.33 -12.80 -2.61
C PHE A 476 21.82 -13.86 -3.62
N ASP A 477 23.11 -13.88 -3.96
CA ASP A 477 23.63 -14.86 -4.91
C ASP A 477 23.69 -16.28 -4.33
N ALA A 478 23.93 -16.41 -3.02
CA ALA A 478 23.88 -17.69 -2.32
C ALA A 478 22.43 -18.19 -2.21
N ASP A 479 21.47 -17.28 -1.98
CA ASP A 479 20.04 -17.61 -1.94
C ASP A 479 19.58 -18.29 -3.22
N LEU A 480 19.91 -17.72 -4.39
CA LEU A 480 19.58 -18.31 -5.69
C LEU A 480 20.24 -19.69 -5.91
N GLN A 481 21.41 -19.92 -5.31
CA GLN A 481 22.11 -21.21 -5.40
C GLN A 481 21.49 -22.28 -4.49
N MET A 482 21.03 -21.94 -3.29
CA MET A 482 20.49 -22.90 -2.32
C MET A 482 18.96 -23.03 -2.34
N ILE A 483 18.25 -22.16 -3.05
CA ILE A 483 16.79 -22.26 -3.22
C ILE A 483 16.41 -23.54 -4.00
N ALA A 484 15.30 -24.16 -3.60
CA ALA A 484 14.73 -25.32 -4.27
C ALA A 484 14.10 -24.94 -5.62
N LEU A 485 13.84 -25.94 -6.46
CA LEU A 485 13.02 -25.78 -7.67
C LEU A 485 11.63 -25.26 -7.28
N LYS A 486 11.19 -24.17 -7.93
CA LYS A 486 9.94 -23.42 -7.65
C LYS A 486 9.92 -22.75 -6.27
N GLY A 487 11.07 -22.61 -5.62
CA GLY A 487 11.17 -21.98 -4.31
C GLY A 487 10.86 -20.48 -4.35
N ARG A 488 10.61 -19.93 -3.16
CA ARG A 488 10.23 -18.53 -2.95
C ARG A 488 11.31 -17.79 -2.18
N LEU A 489 11.91 -16.78 -2.81
CA LEU A 489 12.88 -15.89 -2.18
C LEU A 489 12.15 -14.63 -1.71
N VAL A 490 11.99 -14.50 -0.39
CA VAL A 490 11.40 -13.32 0.26
C VAL A 490 12.54 -12.40 0.69
N SER A 491 12.96 -11.49 -0.18
CA SER A 491 13.98 -10.49 0.10
C SER A 491 13.32 -9.24 0.70
N PHE A 492 13.54 -8.95 1.98
CA PHE A 492 12.77 -7.91 2.69
C PHE A 492 13.63 -6.89 3.45
N GLY A 493 14.94 -7.09 3.55
CA GLY A 493 15.85 -6.18 4.22
C GLY A 493 17.07 -5.79 3.38
N ASN A 494 17.87 -4.87 3.90
CA ASN A 494 19.10 -4.35 3.29
C ASN A 494 20.22 -4.21 4.34
N ALA A 495 20.31 -5.12 5.32
CA ALA A 495 21.26 -4.97 6.41
C ALA A 495 22.74 -4.96 5.96
N SER A 496 23.07 -5.57 4.82
CA SER A 496 24.38 -5.47 4.15
C SER A 496 24.40 -4.48 2.97
N GLY A 497 23.31 -3.73 2.76
CA GLY A 497 23.09 -2.90 1.58
C GLY A 497 22.06 -3.48 0.60
N PRO A 498 21.58 -2.66 -0.35
CA PRO A 498 20.62 -3.06 -1.36
C PRO A 498 21.21 -4.09 -2.33
N VAL A 499 20.40 -5.08 -2.71
CA VAL A 499 20.75 -6.02 -3.78
C VAL A 499 21.00 -5.22 -5.06
N PRO A 500 22.17 -5.39 -5.72
CA PRO A 500 22.46 -4.71 -6.99
C PRO A 500 21.50 -5.13 -8.11
N ASP A 501 21.50 -4.36 -9.20
CA ASP A 501 20.77 -4.71 -10.41
C ASP A 501 21.21 -6.10 -10.92
N PHE A 502 20.24 -6.97 -11.23
CA PHE A 502 20.50 -8.31 -11.74
C PHE A 502 19.51 -8.68 -12.87
N SER A 503 19.92 -9.64 -13.69
CA SER A 503 19.08 -10.16 -14.78
C SER A 503 18.00 -11.11 -14.26
N ILE A 504 16.72 -10.84 -14.55
CA ILE A 504 15.61 -11.73 -14.19
C ILE A 504 15.71 -13.13 -14.80
N PHE A 505 16.49 -13.31 -15.88
CA PHE A 505 16.74 -14.63 -16.46
C PHE A 505 17.44 -15.59 -15.49
N ARG A 506 18.15 -15.07 -14.46
CA ARG A 506 18.73 -15.88 -13.38
C ARG A 506 17.67 -16.63 -12.55
N LEU A 507 16.42 -16.19 -12.59
CA LEU A 507 15.32 -16.84 -11.87
C LEU A 507 14.79 -18.08 -12.61
N SER A 508 15.08 -18.21 -13.91
CA SER A 508 14.52 -19.25 -14.78
C SER A 508 15.07 -20.65 -14.49
N ASP A 509 16.34 -20.78 -14.11
CA ASP A 509 17.01 -22.08 -13.90
C ASP A 509 16.28 -22.97 -12.89
N LYS A 510 15.62 -22.35 -11.91
CA LYS A 510 14.85 -23.03 -10.87
C LYS A 510 13.40 -22.55 -10.78
N ASN A 511 12.89 -21.80 -11.76
CA ASN A 511 11.55 -21.20 -11.72
C ASN A 511 11.27 -20.45 -10.39
N VAL A 512 12.24 -19.66 -9.95
CA VAL A 512 12.20 -18.98 -8.65
C VAL A 512 11.13 -17.89 -8.63
N THR A 513 10.34 -17.84 -7.56
CA THR A 513 9.51 -16.66 -7.27
C THR A 513 10.30 -15.71 -6.36
N LEU A 514 10.62 -14.52 -6.85
CA LEU A 514 11.24 -13.46 -6.04
C LEU A 514 10.17 -12.47 -5.57
N LEU A 515 10.15 -12.17 -4.27
CA LEU A 515 9.31 -11.14 -3.68
C LEU A 515 10.15 -10.11 -2.93
N ARG A 516 9.73 -8.83 -3.03
CA ARG A 516 10.27 -7.71 -2.26
C ARG A 516 9.16 -7.04 -1.42
N PRO A 517 8.62 -7.70 -0.38
CA PRO A 517 7.43 -7.23 0.29
C PRO A 517 7.70 -6.11 1.32
N LYS A 518 6.64 -5.37 1.63
CA LYS A 518 6.54 -4.48 2.81
C LYS A 518 5.30 -4.88 3.60
N VAL A 519 5.42 -4.99 4.92
CA VAL A 519 4.31 -5.41 5.80
C VAL A 519 3.05 -4.56 5.60
N HIS A 520 3.19 -3.25 5.41
CA HIS A 520 2.10 -2.31 5.15
C HIS A 520 1.19 -2.72 3.98
N GLY A 521 1.70 -3.43 2.97
CA GLY A 521 0.90 -3.92 1.85
C GLY A 521 0.02 -5.13 2.19
N TYR A 522 0.39 -5.91 3.22
CA TYR A 522 -0.39 -7.07 3.69
C TYR A 522 -1.41 -6.70 4.76
N VAL A 523 -1.28 -5.53 5.38
CA VAL A 523 -2.18 -5.03 6.42
C VAL A 523 -2.76 -3.65 6.07
N SER A 524 -2.88 -3.34 4.77
CA SER A 524 -3.43 -2.07 4.31
C SER A 524 -4.92 -1.92 4.60
N GLU A 525 -5.64 -3.05 4.56
CA GLU A 525 -7.06 -3.13 4.89
C GLU A 525 -7.27 -3.44 6.36
N ARG A 526 -8.27 -2.78 6.97
CA ARG A 526 -8.58 -2.94 8.40
C ARG A 526 -8.79 -4.39 8.80
N ARG A 527 -9.55 -5.14 7.99
CA ARG A 527 -9.84 -6.57 8.22
C ARG A 527 -8.57 -7.41 8.31
N ASP A 528 -7.60 -7.14 7.44
CA ASP A 528 -6.38 -7.94 7.37
C ASP A 528 -5.43 -7.56 8.52
N LEU A 529 -5.37 -6.26 8.89
CA LEU A 529 -4.68 -5.81 10.09
C LEU A 529 -5.23 -6.48 11.36
N GLU A 530 -6.55 -6.49 11.54
CA GLU A 530 -7.21 -7.13 12.69
C GLU A 530 -6.95 -8.63 12.74
N LYS A 531 -7.14 -9.33 11.61
CA LYS A 531 -6.87 -10.77 11.49
C LYS A 531 -5.43 -11.10 11.89
N TYR A 532 -4.45 -10.47 11.26
CA TYR A 532 -3.04 -10.79 11.50
C TYR A 532 -2.56 -10.36 12.89
N SER A 533 -3.14 -9.29 13.46
CA SER A 533 -2.86 -8.87 14.84
C SER A 533 -3.43 -9.86 15.84
N ALA A 534 -4.65 -10.34 15.65
CA ALA A 534 -5.25 -11.35 16.51
C ALA A 534 -4.45 -12.65 16.50
N GLU A 535 -4.08 -13.16 15.33
CA GLU A 535 -3.24 -14.37 15.18
C GLU A 535 -1.85 -14.19 15.84
N LEU A 536 -1.24 -13.00 15.71
CA LEU A 536 0.03 -12.67 16.37
C LEU A 536 -0.10 -12.69 17.89
N PHE A 537 -1.11 -11.99 18.44
CA PHE A 537 -1.31 -11.92 19.88
C PHE A 537 -1.70 -13.26 20.49
N GLU A 538 -2.46 -14.09 19.77
CA GLU A 538 -2.74 -15.47 20.19
C GLU A 538 -1.44 -16.29 20.32
N LYS A 539 -0.52 -16.17 19.36
CA LYS A 539 0.78 -16.85 19.42
C LYS A 539 1.64 -16.39 20.61
N ILE A 540 1.55 -15.10 20.97
CA ILE A 540 2.27 -14.53 22.11
C ILE A 540 1.64 -15.01 23.42
N THR A 541 0.33 -14.86 23.59
CA THR A 541 -0.41 -15.24 24.80
C THR A 541 -0.37 -16.74 25.08
N SER A 542 -0.44 -17.58 24.05
CA SER A 542 -0.31 -19.04 24.17
C SER A 542 1.13 -19.51 24.45
N GLY A 543 2.12 -18.61 24.39
CA GLY A 543 3.53 -18.93 24.61
C GLY A 543 4.23 -19.62 23.44
N GLN A 544 3.56 -19.76 22.28
CA GLN A 544 4.18 -20.27 21.04
C GLN A 544 5.28 -19.34 20.53
N VAL A 545 5.15 -18.04 20.77
CA VAL A 545 6.13 -17.01 20.43
C VAL A 545 6.48 -16.22 21.68
N LYS A 546 7.77 -16.19 22.01
CA LYS A 546 8.33 -15.36 23.08
C LYS A 546 9.01 -14.14 22.48
N ILE A 547 8.70 -12.97 23.03
CA ILE A 547 9.26 -11.70 22.61
C ILE A 547 10.51 -11.41 23.44
N ALA A 548 11.65 -11.30 22.77
CA ALA A 548 12.91 -10.92 23.41
C ALA A 548 13.12 -9.41 23.24
N ILE A 549 13.23 -8.72 24.37
CA ILE A 549 13.62 -7.30 24.43
C ILE A 549 15.09 -7.27 24.82
N HIS A 550 15.90 -6.62 23.99
CA HIS A 550 17.33 -6.46 24.21
C HIS A 550 17.59 -5.48 25.35
N ASP A 551 16.99 -4.29 25.24
CA ASP A 551 17.12 -3.19 26.18
C ASP A 551 16.02 -2.13 25.92
N ILE A 552 15.77 -1.29 26.91
CA ILE A 552 14.81 -0.18 26.89
C ILE A 552 15.56 1.11 27.19
N TYR A 553 15.58 2.03 26.23
CA TYR A 553 16.32 3.29 26.30
C TYR A 553 15.33 4.44 26.54
N PRO A 554 15.66 5.47 27.33
CA PRO A 554 14.86 6.69 27.34
C PRO A 554 14.78 7.30 25.92
N LEU A 555 13.65 7.91 25.53
CA LEU A 555 13.46 8.52 24.19
C LEU A 555 14.60 9.48 23.81
N LYS A 556 15.12 10.26 24.78
CA LYS A 556 16.27 11.16 24.60
C LYS A 556 17.58 10.47 24.22
N GLU A 557 17.70 9.15 24.44
CA GLU A 557 18.89 8.33 24.16
C GLU A 557 18.76 7.51 22.86
N VAL A 558 17.80 7.86 21.99
CA VAL A 558 17.57 7.22 20.69
C VAL A 558 18.83 7.06 19.83
N GLY A 559 19.79 7.99 19.93
CA GLY A 559 21.08 7.89 19.25
C GLY A 559 21.86 6.65 19.67
N ARG A 560 21.89 6.32 20.98
CA ARG A 560 22.53 5.11 21.50
C ARG A 560 21.82 3.86 21.00
N ALA A 561 20.49 3.84 21.04
CA ALA A 561 19.69 2.71 20.55
C ALA A 561 19.93 2.43 19.05
N HIS A 562 20.02 3.48 18.22
CA HIS A 562 20.36 3.34 16.81
C HIS A 562 21.80 2.82 16.62
N SER A 563 22.79 3.37 17.34
CA SER A 563 24.18 2.89 17.25
C SER A 563 24.30 1.42 17.66
N ASP A 564 23.63 1.00 18.72
CA ASP A 564 23.62 -0.39 19.17
C ASP A 564 23.01 -1.31 18.11
N LEU A 565 21.87 -0.90 17.53
CA LEU A 565 21.22 -1.63 16.44
C LEU A 565 22.15 -1.81 15.23
N GLU A 566 22.83 -0.74 14.82
CA GLU A 566 23.74 -0.74 13.66
C GLU A 566 25.03 -1.54 13.92
N SER A 567 25.45 -1.66 15.19
CA SER A 567 26.63 -2.44 15.59
C SER A 567 26.48 -3.97 15.42
N ARG A 568 25.24 -4.45 15.17
CA ARG A 568 24.88 -5.87 15.06
C ARG A 568 25.15 -6.69 16.33
N LYS A 569 25.33 -6.05 17.49
CA LYS A 569 25.54 -6.72 18.79
C LYS A 569 24.25 -7.07 19.53
N THR A 570 23.13 -6.47 19.11
CA THR A 570 21.84 -6.63 19.76
C THR A 570 21.24 -8.02 19.55
N LYS A 571 20.40 -8.44 20.51
CA LYS A 571 19.64 -9.70 20.46
C LYS A 571 18.19 -9.40 20.82
N GLY A 572 17.31 -9.42 19.81
CA GLY A 572 15.89 -9.10 19.99
C GLY A 572 15.56 -7.64 19.65
N LYS A 573 14.48 -7.14 20.25
CA LYS A 573 13.92 -5.80 19.99
C LYS A 573 14.54 -4.74 20.88
N LEU A 574 14.77 -3.55 20.35
CA LEU A 574 15.10 -2.37 21.15
C LEU A 574 13.84 -1.51 21.28
N LEU A 575 13.57 -1.02 22.48
CA LEU A 575 12.46 -0.12 22.76
C LEU A 575 12.98 1.23 23.24
N LEU A 576 12.19 2.27 22.97
CA LEU A 576 12.31 3.57 23.62
C LEU A 576 11.20 3.69 24.66
N SER A 577 11.55 3.96 25.91
CA SER A 577 10.61 4.43 26.93
C SER A 577 10.30 5.89 26.67
N VAL A 578 9.01 6.19 26.53
CA VAL A 578 8.49 7.51 26.23
C VAL A 578 7.81 8.03 27.50
N GLU A 579 8.56 8.82 28.27
CA GLU A 579 8.10 9.44 29.53
C GLU A 579 7.30 10.72 29.27
#